data_AF-A0A845QH91-F1
#
_entry.id   AF-A0A845QH91-F1
#
_cell.length_a   1.000
_cell.length_b   1.000
_cell.length_c   1.000
_cell.angle_alpha   90.00
_cell.angle_beta   90.00
_cell.angle_gamma   90.00
#
_symmetry.space_group_name_H-M   'P 1'
#
loop_
_entity.id
_entity.type
_entity.pdbx_description
1 polymer ?
#
loop_
_entity_poly.entity_id
_entity_poly.type
_entity_poly.pdbx_seq_one_letter_code
_entity_poly.pdbx_strand_id
1 'polypeptide(L)'
;MHRSNVKEAIELLMNSMNQGIIFVDSEGKIQLCNRKAKETTGIIINAKTGHDAGQICEGDIVVIADNKLGDDDGLMGREELTLLNINDAGIHRGDMLVAVGVYKNKKIEPQYKYIREHSLNVPMKLDVNYWGFHIQAIIDTGKKETLISVNDMVHRLRYSNSVGNVVIIDGITGNIKFFQAKGYSVRQEDLGYLLRGATYQAKSVEDTDVDVTGQRFWDLFQQSPLTEKLQLVLEGTEEKVYNQLYEINKRPFNCSIVKWTDEDEAGADGAFLLLSDASHLERLLSERDQIIQRIEEQNTIGGIQNLDYPEDAFSGFAGKSNKAREVKYMAWKAAKSRFNVIITGESGTGKSKLAREIHSIGMPGAPFVEVNCNAIAPTLFESELFGYVGGAFTGAKNEGKTGFFEAANGGTIFLDEIGEIPLDIQVKLLHVLQNKTIYRVGSSKPIKVDVRVIAATNRNLEEEVSLGRFRQDLFYRINVFPIEIPSLRERKADLYLLINQILEKVCDTYGLEQKQFSGEALQKLISYNWPGNVRELENAIERAITLCESNIIYSEHLQIGKGNIPVTMKEMLAKEEARILEMALIKYNGDKQAAMEELDMSRTVFYDKLKKYNIKY
;
A
#
# COMPACT_ATOMS: atom_id res chain seq x y z
N MET A 1 5.88 -43.52 34.91
CA MET A 1 7.17 -42.93 34.47
C MET A 1 7.21 -42.63 32.97
N HIS A 2 6.76 -43.50 32.05
CA HIS A 2 6.81 -43.21 30.60
C HIS A 2 5.93 -42.05 30.10
N ARG A 3 4.73 -41.80 30.66
CA ARG A 3 3.87 -40.66 30.25
C ARG A 3 4.46 -39.28 30.62
N SER A 4 5.33 -39.21 31.65
CA SER A 4 5.97 -37.95 32.08
C SER A 4 7.06 -37.50 31.11
N ASN A 5 7.89 -38.44 30.65
CA ASN A 5 8.99 -38.14 29.72
C ASN A 5 8.51 -37.75 28.31
N VAL A 6 7.37 -38.26 27.87
CA VAL A 6 6.78 -37.88 26.57
C VAL A 6 6.22 -36.46 26.62
N LYS A 7 5.56 -36.08 27.73
CA LYS A 7 5.05 -34.72 27.93
C LYS A 7 6.20 -33.70 27.98
N GLU A 8 7.27 -34.00 28.69
CA GLU A 8 8.50 -33.18 28.72
C GLU A 8 9.19 -33.10 27.35
N ALA A 9 9.25 -34.19 26.58
CA ALA A 9 9.83 -34.20 25.23
C ALA A 9 9.00 -33.39 24.23
N ILE A 10 7.67 -33.47 24.33
CA ILE A 10 6.74 -32.68 23.53
C ILE A 10 6.85 -31.19 23.89
N GLU A 11 6.94 -30.85 25.18
CA GLU A 11 7.19 -29.47 25.62
C GLU A 11 8.54 -28.95 25.12
N LEU A 12 9.61 -29.76 25.16
CA LEU A 12 10.92 -29.42 24.59
C LEU A 12 10.86 -29.18 23.07
N LEU A 13 10.13 -30.03 22.34
CA LEU A 13 9.90 -29.86 20.90
C LEU A 13 9.07 -28.61 20.60
N MET A 14 7.97 -28.38 21.33
CA MET A 14 7.14 -27.18 21.19
C MET A 14 7.87 -25.89 21.55
N ASN A 15 8.76 -25.92 22.55
CA ASN A 15 9.61 -24.79 22.92
C ASN A 15 10.72 -24.53 21.88
N SER A 16 11.12 -25.54 21.10
CA SER A 16 12.05 -25.39 19.98
C SER A 16 11.41 -24.80 18.71
N MET A 17 10.08 -24.84 18.61
CA MET A 17 9.35 -24.18 17.53
C MET A 17 9.22 -22.68 17.83
N ASN A 18 9.56 -21.82 16.87
CA ASN A 18 9.40 -20.37 17.00
C ASN A 18 7.93 -19.91 16.82
N GLN A 19 6.97 -20.68 17.34
CA GLN A 19 5.54 -20.42 17.26
C GLN A 19 4.89 -20.57 18.65
N GLY A 20 3.94 -19.69 18.96
CA GLY A 20 3.08 -19.84 20.11
C GLY A 20 2.05 -20.94 19.86
N ILE A 21 1.85 -21.82 20.83
CA ILE A 21 0.89 -22.92 20.75
C ILE A 21 0.02 -22.87 22.00
N ILE A 22 -1.30 -22.85 21.79
CA ILE A 22 -2.30 -22.95 22.85
C ILE A 22 -3.24 -24.12 22.47
N PHE A 23 -3.49 -25.03 23.39
CA PHE A 23 -4.52 -26.06 23.25
C PHE A 23 -5.68 -25.72 24.18
N VAL A 24 -6.89 -25.69 23.62
CA VAL A 24 -8.13 -25.39 24.31
C VAL A 24 -9.06 -26.59 24.17
N ASP A 25 -9.62 -27.08 25.27
CA ASP A 25 -10.59 -28.18 25.25
C ASP A 25 -11.97 -27.74 24.73
N SER A 26 -12.86 -28.72 24.55
CA SER A 26 -14.26 -28.50 24.13
C SER A 26 -15.07 -27.60 25.05
N GLU A 27 -14.68 -27.41 26.32
CA GLU A 27 -15.30 -26.47 27.26
C GLU A 27 -14.70 -25.06 27.18
N GLY A 28 -13.69 -24.84 26.34
CA GLY A 28 -13.01 -23.57 26.20
C GLY A 28 -11.94 -23.30 27.26
N LYS A 29 -11.47 -24.32 27.99
CA LYS A 29 -10.39 -24.20 28.98
C LYS A 29 -9.04 -24.49 28.36
N ILE A 30 -8.04 -23.72 28.75
CA ILE A 30 -6.66 -23.89 28.29
C ILE A 30 -6.07 -25.13 28.97
N GLN A 31 -5.68 -26.11 28.17
CA GLN A 31 -5.05 -27.35 28.64
C GLN A 31 -3.54 -27.36 28.39
N LEU A 32 -3.08 -26.56 27.41
CA LEU A 32 -1.66 -26.34 27.14
C LEU A 32 -1.45 -24.92 26.64
N CYS A 33 -0.40 -24.26 27.11
CA CYS A 33 0.07 -22.99 26.57
C CYS A 33 1.59 -22.99 26.64
N ASN A 34 2.26 -23.08 25.49
CA ASN A 34 3.72 -23.13 25.49
C ASN A 34 4.33 -21.78 25.87
N ARG A 35 5.61 -21.79 26.29
CA ARG A 35 6.29 -20.57 26.72
C ARG A 35 6.27 -19.47 25.65
N LYS A 36 6.42 -19.87 24.37
CA LYS A 36 6.37 -18.93 23.25
C LYS A 36 5.01 -18.24 23.13
N ALA A 37 3.89 -18.94 23.33
CA ALA A 37 2.56 -18.33 23.34
C ALA A 37 2.43 -17.34 24.49
N LYS A 38 2.87 -17.70 25.70
CA LYS A 38 2.83 -16.81 26.87
C LYS A 38 3.66 -15.54 26.67
N GLU A 39 4.86 -15.65 26.10
CA GLU A 39 5.72 -14.51 25.76
C GLU A 39 5.12 -13.63 24.64
N THR A 40 4.57 -14.28 23.61
CA THR A 40 4.05 -13.62 22.40
C THR A 40 2.75 -12.86 22.71
N THR A 41 1.90 -13.42 23.58
CA THR A 41 0.63 -12.82 24.03
C THR A 41 0.80 -11.85 25.21
N GLY A 42 1.98 -11.82 25.86
CA GLY A 42 2.31 -10.92 26.96
C GLY A 42 1.89 -11.40 28.35
N ILE A 43 1.54 -12.68 28.48
CA ILE A 43 1.23 -13.35 29.75
C ILE A 43 2.49 -13.42 30.65
N ILE A 44 3.68 -13.63 30.07
CA ILE A 44 4.97 -13.56 30.78
C ILE A 44 5.68 -12.23 30.49
N ILE A 45 6.30 -11.63 31.52
CA ILE A 45 7.07 -10.39 31.41
C ILE A 45 8.56 -10.69 31.59
N ASN A 46 9.39 -10.32 30.61
CA ASN A 46 10.84 -10.20 30.79
C ASN A 46 11.17 -8.82 31.39
N ALA A 47 11.04 -8.66 32.72
CA ALA A 47 11.29 -7.40 33.41
C ALA A 47 12.75 -7.30 33.88
N LYS A 48 13.42 -6.17 33.61
CA LYS A 48 14.81 -5.92 34.08
C LYS A 48 14.89 -5.49 35.56
N THR A 49 13.78 -5.02 36.11
CA THR A 49 13.61 -4.47 37.46
C THR A 49 12.21 -4.85 37.95
N GLY A 50 12.03 -5.12 39.24
CA GLY A 50 10.74 -5.55 39.79
C GLY A 50 10.07 -4.54 40.70
N HIS A 51 8.78 -4.76 40.99
CA HIS A 51 8.00 -4.06 42.01
C HIS A 51 6.91 -4.97 42.60
N ASP A 52 6.45 -4.69 43.81
CA ASP A 52 5.36 -5.44 44.45
C ASP A 52 3.98 -5.08 43.85
N ALA A 53 2.96 -5.89 44.13
CA ALA A 53 1.58 -5.59 43.77
C ALA A 53 1.07 -4.39 44.59
N GLY A 54 0.16 -3.60 44.01
CA GLY A 54 -0.31 -2.38 44.69
C GLY A 54 -1.35 -1.60 43.90
N GLN A 55 -1.51 -0.33 44.26
CA GLN A 55 -2.39 0.63 43.59
C GLN A 55 -1.80 2.05 43.67
N ILE A 56 -2.31 2.96 42.85
CA ILE A 56 -1.93 4.38 42.91
C ILE A 56 -2.50 4.99 44.20
N CYS A 57 -1.64 5.62 45.00
CA CYS A 57 -2.03 6.31 46.23
C CYS A 57 -2.03 7.84 46.03
N GLU A 58 -2.84 8.55 46.82
CA GLU A 58 -2.80 10.01 46.85
C GLU A 58 -1.39 10.49 47.22
N GLY A 59 -0.86 11.44 46.45
CA GLY A 59 0.51 11.92 46.60
C GLY A 59 1.56 11.21 45.74
N ASP A 60 1.23 10.08 45.10
CA ASP A 60 2.14 9.44 44.15
C ASP A 60 2.36 10.33 42.90
N ILE A 61 3.58 10.32 42.36
CA ILE A 61 3.91 11.05 41.13
C ILE A 61 3.68 10.11 39.95
N VAL A 62 2.86 10.53 39.00
CA VAL A 62 2.49 9.75 37.82
C VAL A 62 3.08 10.41 36.59
N VAL A 63 3.86 9.66 35.82
CA VAL A 63 4.45 10.09 34.55
C VAL A 63 3.79 9.31 33.42
N ILE A 64 3.27 10.02 32.42
CA ILE A 64 2.51 9.48 31.29
C ILE A 64 3.20 9.82 29.98
N ALA A 65 3.25 8.84 29.07
CA ALA A 65 3.52 9.04 27.65
C ALA A 65 2.50 8.23 26.85
N ASP A 66 1.52 8.93 26.30
CA ASP A 66 0.40 8.37 25.55
C ASP A 66 0.41 8.92 24.12
N ASN A 67 0.54 8.03 23.13
CA ASN A 67 0.62 8.48 21.74
C ASN A 67 -0.76 8.69 21.10
N LYS A 68 -1.86 8.31 21.75
CA LYS A 68 -3.22 8.53 21.24
C LYS A 68 -4.24 8.33 22.36
N LEU A 69 -4.55 9.43 23.04
CA LEU A 69 -5.42 9.43 24.21
C LEU A 69 -6.81 8.86 23.90
N GLY A 70 -7.27 7.91 24.72
CA GLY A 70 -8.58 7.27 24.63
C GLY A 70 -8.67 6.04 23.73
N ASP A 71 -7.56 5.51 23.21
CA ASP A 71 -7.52 4.31 22.35
C ASP A 71 -6.99 3.08 23.11
N ASP A 72 -5.71 3.08 23.53
CA ASP A 72 -5.04 1.94 24.18
C ASP A 72 -4.49 2.30 25.58
N ASP A 73 -5.36 2.91 26.37
CA ASP A 73 -5.07 3.48 27.68
C ASP A 73 -6.24 3.32 28.68
N GLY A 74 -7.20 2.44 28.38
CA GLY A 74 -8.40 2.27 29.19
C GLY A 74 -9.43 3.39 29.00
N LEU A 75 -9.54 3.95 27.79
CA LEU A 75 -10.49 5.01 27.42
C LEU A 75 -10.28 6.31 28.20
N MET A 76 -9.03 6.71 28.45
CA MET A 76 -8.75 7.94 29.18
C MET A 76 -9.47 9.14 28.57
N GLY A 77 -9.87 10.05 29.44
CA GLY A 77 -10.44 11.32 29.08
C GLY A 77 -10.10 12.39 30.09
N ARG A 78 -10.92 13.45 30.10
CA ARG A 78 -10.69 14.60 30.98
C ARG A 78 -10.84 14.25 32.46
N GLU A 79 -11.72 13.32 32.80
CA GLU A 79 -11.97 12.93 34.19
C GLU A 79 -10.72 12.34 34.84
N GLU A 80 -10.03 11.42 34.16
CA GLU A 80 -8.78 10.83 34.64
C GLU A 80 -7.64 11.86 34.69
N LEU A 81 -7.53 12.75 33.71
CA LEU A 81 -6.52 13.82 33.70
C LEU A 81 -6.70 14.81 34.85
N THR A 82 -7.95 15.06 35.26
CA THR A 82 -8.28 15.90 36.42
C THR A 82 -7.69 15.30 37.72
N LEU A 83 -7.56 13.98 37.81
CA LEU A 83 -6.92 13.32 38.96
C LEU A 83 -5.43 13.64 39.06
N LEU A 84 -4.79 14.08 37.99
CA LEU A 84 -3.42 14.59 37.97
C LEU A 84 -3.34 16.11 37.98
N ASN A 85 -4.46 16.78 38.30
CA ASN A 85 -4.62 18.23 38.30
C ASN A 85 -4.48 18.88 36.91
N ILE A 86 -4.66 18.12 35.82
CA ILE A 86 -4.66 18.61 34.44
C ILE A 86 -6.10 18.96 34.04
N ASN A 87 -6.41 20.26 34.05
CA ASN A 87 -7.77 20.79 33.76
C ASN A 87 -7.86 21.50 32.40
N ASP A 88 -7.05 21.05 31.44
CA ASP A 88 -6.93 21.71 30.13
C ASP A 88 -8.06 21.29 29.18
N ALA A 89 -8.98 22.22 28.90
CA ALA A 89 -10.08 22.01 27.96
C ALA A 89 -9.62 21.91 26.49
N GLY A 90 -8.34 22.16 26.20
CA GLY A 90 -7.73 22.02 24.89
C GLY A 90 -7.35 20.60 24.52
N ILE A 91 -7.30 19.68 25.49
CA ILE A 91 -6.98 18.25 25.32
C ILE A 91 -8.24 17.46 24.93
N HIS A 92 -8.11 16.64 23.89
CA HIS A 92 -9.16 15.79 23.34
C HIS A 92 -8.68 14.34 23.20
N ARG A 93 -9.64 13.42 23.07
CA ARG A 93 -9.31 12.05 22.65
C ARG A 93 -8.71 12.07 21.24
N GLY A 94 -7.67 11.27 21.03
CA GLY A 94 -6.86 11.23 19.82
C GLY A 94 -5.56 12.05 19.89
N ASP A 95 -5.41 12.92 20.89
CA ASP A 95 -4.20 13.72 21.06
C ASP A 95 -3.02 12.87 21.58
N MET A 96 -1.80 13.22 21.21
CA MET A 96 -0.59 12.75 21.89
C MET A 96 -0.39 13.55 23.18
N LEU A 97 -0.07 12.88 24.28
CA LEU A 97 0.14 13.51 25.58
C LEU A 97 1.39 12.95 26.28
N VAL A 98 2.30 13.83 26.67
CA VAL A 98 3.29 13.53 27.71
C VAL A 98 3.01 14.39 28.92
N ALA A 99 2.97 13.80 30.11
CA ALA A 99 2.59 14.50 31.32
C ALA A 99 3.31 13.95 32.55
N VAL A 100 3.50 14.81 33.55
CA VAL A 100 3.79 14.42 34.93
C VAL A 100 2.87 15.21 35.85
N GLY A 101 2.27 14.53 36.82
CA GLY A 101 1.40 15.14 37.82
C GLY A 101 1.42 14.36 39.13
N VAL A 102 0.91 14.97 40.19
CA VAL A 102 0.77 14.31 41.49
C VAL A 102 -0.67 13.85 41.67
N TYR A 103 -0.87 12.56 41.88
CA TYR A 103 -2.18 11.94 41.94
C TYR A 103 -3.01 12.49 43.10
N LYS A 104 -4.22 12.96 42.76
CA LYS A 104 -5.24 13.59 43.60
C LYS A 104 -4.76 14.80 44.41
N ASN A 105 -3.66 15.45 44.01
CA ASN A 105 -3.13 16.61 44.71
C ASN A 105 -3.30 17.92 43.91
N LYS A 106 -4.31 18.71 44.27
CA LYS A 106 -4.63 19.99 43.62
C LYS A 106 -3.63 21.12 43.90
N LYS A 107 -2.76 20.97 44.91
CA LYS A 107 -1.79 22.01 45.30
C LYS A 107 -0.55 22.01 44.42
N ILE A 108 -0.33 20.92 43.67
CA ILE A 108 0.86 20.73 42.86
C ILE A 108 0.44 20.82 41.40
N GLU A 109 1.05 21.76 40.68
CA GLU A 109 0.79 21.93 39.25
C GLU A 109 1.48 20.84 38.43
N PRO A 110 0.76 20.19 37.50
CA PRO A 110 1.35 19.21 36.59
C PRO A 110 2.18 19.91 35.51
N GLN A 111 3.09 19.17 34.89
CA GLN A 111 3.76 19.60 33.66
C GLN A 111 3.41 18.66 32.53
N TYR A 112 2.94 19.19 31.41
CA TYR A 112 2.49 18.38 30.28
C TYR A 112 2.68 19.11 28.96
N LYS A 113 2.64 18.34 27.88
CA LYS A 113 2.55 18.82 26.50
C LYS A 113 1.55 17.94 25.77
N TYR A 114 0.81 18.50 24.82
CA TYR A 114 -0.06 17.70 23.93
C TYR A 114 -0.02 18.22 22.48
N ILE A 115 -0.30 17.34 21.52
CA ILE A 115 -0.38 17.68 20.08
C ILE A 115 -1.60 16.99 19.47
N ARG A 116 -2.37 17.72 18.66
CA ARG A 116 -3.61 17.23 18.01
C ARG A 116 -3.39 16.46 16.71
N GLU A 117 -2.36 16.81 15.96
CA GLU A 117 -2.02 16.18 14.67
C GLU A 117 -0.71 15.42 14.77
N HIS A 118 -0.63 14.24 14.16
CA HIS A 118 0.56 13.39 14.15
C HIS A 118 1.65 13.95 13.21
N SER A 119 1.99 15.23 13.34
CA SER A 119 2.87 15.95 12.43
C SER A 119 4.32 15.47 12.53
N LEU A 120 4.81 14.89 11.43
CA LEU A 120 6.20 14.72 10.97
C LEU A 120 7.28 14.47 12.05
N ASN A 121 7.68 13.19 12.20
CA ASN A 121 9.01 12.66 12.59
C ASN A 121 9.78 13.26 13.78
N VAL A 122 9.26 14.24 14.52
CA VAL A 122 9.93 14.84 15.66
C VAL A 122 9.42 14.17 16.93
N PRO A 123 10.29 13.54 17.73
CA PRO A 123 9.90 12.95 19.00
C PRO A 123 9.34 14.02 19.93
N MET A 124 8.14 13.79 20.43
CA MET A 124 7.55 14.65 21.45
C MET A 124 8.24 14.36 22.78
N LYS A 125 8.85 15.39 23.40
CA LYS A 125 9.63 15.25 24.64
C LYS A 125 9.19 16.22 25.72
N LEU A 126 8.96 15.68 26.91
CA LEU A 126 8.93 16.40 28.19
C LEU A 126 10.23 16.05 28.94
N ASP A 127 10.98 17.05 29.35
CA ASP A 127 12.28 16.91 30.05
C ASP A 127 12.31 17.91 31.18
N VAL A 128 12.08 17.44 32.40
CA VAL A 128 11.75 18.30 33.53
C VAL A 128 12.35 17.77 34.83
N ASN A 129 12.76 18.69 35.70
CA ASN A 129 13.01 18.36 37.09
C ASN A 129 11.73 18.60 37.88
N TYR A 130 11.05 17.53 38.28
CA TYR A 130 9.77 17.59 38.96
C TYR A 130 9.93 17.02 40.36
N TRP A 131 9.79 17.88 41.39
CA TRP A 131 9.92 17.48 42.80
C TRP A 131 11.21 16.74 43.16
N GLY A 132 12.33 17.10 42.52
CA GLY A 132 13.64 16.49 42.76
C GLY A 132 13.93 15.25 41.93
N PHE A 133 12.99 14.82 41.08
CA PHE A 133 13.18 13.74 40.12
C PHE A 133 13.46 14.31 38.74
N HIS A 134 14.52 13.84 38.09
CA HIS A 134 14.77 14.13 36.68
C HIS A 134 13.90 13.19 35.83
N ILE A 135 12.90 13.76 35.18
CA ILE A 135 11.88 13.02 34.44
C ILE A 135 11.98 13.36 32.96
N GLN A 136 12.12 12.32 32.13
CA GLN A 136 11.96 12.44 30.68
C GLN A 136 10.84 11.54 30.19
N ALA A 137 9.83 12.11 29.54
CA ALA A 137 8.79 11.36 28.85
C ALA A 137 8.86 11.69 27.35
N ILE A 138 9.01 10.65 26.52
CA ILE A 138 9.21 10.77 25.08
C ILE A 138 8.22 9.87 24.34
N ILE A 139 7.60 10.41 23.29
CA ILE A 139 6.88 9.64 22.27
C ILE A 139 7.65 9.81 20.96
N ASP A 140 8.26 8.73 20.48
CA ASP A 140 8.99 8.68 19.21
C ASP A 140 8.12 7.94 18.17
N THR A 141 7.37 8.72 17.39
CA THR A 141 6.51 8.20 16.31
C THR A 141 7.31 7.56 15.18
N GLY A 142 8.58 7.96 15.00
CA GLY A 142 9.47 7.42 13.98
C GLY A 142 9.97 6.02 14.30
N LYS A 143 10.30 5.77 15.57
CA LYS A 143 10.71 4.43 16.07
C LYS A 143 9.52 3.59 16.56
N LYS A 144 8.33 4.18 16.59
CA LYS A 144 7.11 3.65 17.22
C LYS A 144 7.37 3.15 18.64
N GLU A 145 7.95 4.01 19.47
CA GLU A 145 8.23 3.71 20.86
C GLU A 145 7.96 4.90 21.79
N THR A 146 7.56 4.61 23.02
CA THR A 146 7.52 5.56 24.12
C THR A 146 8.62 5.24 25.12
N LEU A 147 9.16 6.27 25.76
CA LEU A 147 10.23 6.17 26.72
C LEU A 147 9.92 7.07 27.91
N ILE A 148 9.92 6.51 29.11
CA ILE A 148 9.87 7.26 30.36
C ILE A 148 11.16 6.98 31.13
N SER A 149 11.92 8.03 31.46
CA SER A 149 13.11 7.98 32.29
C SER A 149 12.84 8.69 33.61
N VAL A 150 13.20 8.06 34.73
CA VAL A 150 13.17 8.66 36.07
C VAL A 150 14.56 8.46 36.67
N ASN A 151 15.30 9.55 36.92
CA ASN A 151 16.67 9.50 37.45
C ASN A 151 17.56 8.48 36.70
N ASP A 152 17.52 8.54 35.36
CA ASP A 152 18.26 7.69 34.43
C ASP A 152 17.80 6.21 34.32
N MET A 153 16.78 5.80 35.07
CA MET A 153 16.10 4.51 34.88
C MET A 153 15.07 4.60 33.75
N VAL A 154 15.32 3.87 32.66
CA VAL A 154 14.57 3.96 31.41
C VAL A 154 13.55 2.82 31.27
N HIS A 155 12.27 3.18 31.13
CA HIS A 155 11.14 2.30 30.86
C HIS A 155 10.62 2.55 29.44
N ARG A 156 10.73 1.53 28.58
CA ARG A 156 10.43 1.65 27.14
C ARG A 156 9.32 0.70 26.73
N LEU A 157 8.36 1.22 25.96
CA LEU A 157 7.35 0.42 25.27
C LEU A 157 7.35 0.70 23.77
N ARG A 158 7.25 -0.36 22.96
CA ARG A 158 7.11 -0.27 21.51
C ARG A 158 5.67 -0.58 21.12
N TYR A 159 5.16 0.12 20.11
CA TYR A 159 3.78 0.02 19.66
C TYR A 159 3.68 -0.10 18.14
N SER A 160 2.54 -0.61 17.67
CA SER A 160 2.23 -0.68 16.23
C SER A 160 1.29 0.45 15.81
N ASN A 161 0.28 0.73 16.65
CA ASN A 161 -0.78 1.73 16.43
C ASN A 161 -0.86 2.74 17.59
N SER A 162 -1.31 2.31 18.77
CA SER A 162 -1.42 3.11 19.99
C SER A 162 -0.81 2.41 21.21
N VAL A 163 -0.43 3.17 22.24
CA VAL A 163 0.08 2.72 23.54
C VAL A 163 -0.02 3.86 24.57
N GLY A 164 -0.56 3.53 25.75
CA GLY A 164 -0.37 4.30 26.98
C GLY A 164 0.80 3.74 27.79
N ASN A 165 1.86 4.52 28.01
CA ASN A 165 2.97 4.17 28.90
C ASN A 165 2.92 5.02 30.16
N VAL A 166 3.17 4.39 31.32
CA VAL A 166 3.13 5.05 32.61
C VAL A 166 4.22 4.52 33.55
N VAL A 167 4.79 5.43 34.33
CA VAL A 167 5.65 5.13 35.47
C VAL A 167 5.13 5.87 36.69
N ILE A 168 5.07 5.18 37.83
CA ILE A 168 4.56 5.72 39.09
C ILE A 168 5.69 5.70 40.11
N ILE A 169 5.92 6.86 40.71
CA ILE A 169 6.90 7.06 41.78
C ILE A 169 6.11 7.23 43.07
N ASP A 170 6.47 6.45 44.09
CA ASP A 170 5.89 6.54 45.41
C ASP A 170 6.18 7.92 46.03
N GLY A 171 5.13 8.63 46.42
CA GLY A 171 5.23 10.02 46.89
C GLY A 171 5.96 10.19 48.24
N ILE A 172 6.17 9.11 48.98
CA ILE A 172 6.80 9.12 50.31
C ILE A 172 8.27 8.67 50.21
N THR A 173 8.51 7.56 49.53
CA THR A 173 9.83 6.93 49.45
C THR A 173 10.65 7.40 48.26
N GLY A 174 10.00 7.91 47.20
CA GLY A 174 10.65 8.30 45.95
C GLY A 174 11.08 7.12 45.07
N ASN A 175 10.72 5.89 45.44
CA ASN A 175 11.03 4.70 44.64
C ASN A 175 10.00 4.53 43.52
N ILE A 176 10.41 3.87 42.43
CA ILE A 176 9.49 3.46 41.36
C ILE A 176 8.59 2.35 41.92
N LYS A 177 7.29 2.66 42.01
CA LYS A 177 6.25 1.80 42.58
C LYS A 177 5.55 0.94 41.52
N PHE A 178 5.56 1.42 40.27
CA PHE A 178 4.99 0.74 39.11
C PHE A 178 5.62 1.26 37.81
N PHE A 179 5.74 0.39 36.82
CA PHE A 179 6.04 0.80 35.44
C PHE A 179 5.28 -0.07 34.44
N GLN A 180 4.83 0.51 33.34
CA GLN A 180 4.09 -0.21 32.31
C GLN A 180 5.00 -1.21 31.57
N ALA A 181 4.49 -2.42 31.35
CA ALA A 181 5.20 -3.50 30.66
C ALA A 181 4.29 -4.21 29.67
N LYS A 182 4.86 -4.89 28.66
CA LYS A 182 4.07 -5.62 27.64
C LYS A 182 3.03 -6.57 28.29
N GLY A 183 1.85 -6.66 27.68
CA GLY A 183 0.75 -7.48 28.19
C GLY A 183 -0.09 -6.81 29.29
N TYR A 184 0.02 -5.49 29.44
CA TYR A 184 -0.75 -4.75 30.44
C TYR A 184 -2.26 -4.90 30.29
N SER A 185 -2.78 -4.98 29.05
CA SER A 185 -4.22 -5.15 28.81
C SER A 185 -4.74 -6.50 29.35
N VAL A 186 -3.92 -7.56 29.26
CA VAL A 186 -4.26 -8.88 29.84
C VAL A 186 -4.29 -8.81 31.36
N ARG A 187 -3.39 -8.02 31.96
CA ARG A 187 -3.33 -7.81 33.41
C ARG A 187 -4.29 -6.71 33.91
N GLN A 188 -5.08 -6.11 33.03
CA GLN A 188 -5.96 -4.96 33.31
C GLN A 188 -5.21 -3.77 33.94
N GLU A 189 -3.94 -3.58 33.54
CA GLU A 189 -3.05 -2.51 33.99
C GLU A 189 -3.09 -1.29 33.05
N ASP A 190 -4.18 -1.10 32.31
CA ASP A 190 -4.33 0.09 31.45
C ASP A 190 -4.37 1.36 32.30
N LEU A 191 -3.74 2.42 31.79
CA LEU A 191 -3.51 3.69 32.50
C LEU A 191 -4.79 4.26 33.14
N GLY A 192 -5.89 4.31 32.38
CA GLY A 192 -7.17 4.79 32.84
C GLY A 192 -7.77 3.95 33.97
N TYR A 193 -7.59 2.62 33.95
CA TYR A 193 -8.03 1.76 35.05
C TYR A 193 -7.21 2.04 36.32
N LEU A 194 -5.90 2.16 36.19
CA LEU A 194 -5.02 2.46 37.32
C LEU A 194 -5.35 3.82 37.95
N LEU A 195 -5.59 4.86 37.14
CA LEU A 195 -5.99 6.17 37.64
C LEU A 195 -7.38 6.15 38.31
N ARG A 196 -8.29 5.29 37.86
CA ARG A 196 -9.58 5.04 38.51
C ARG A 196 -9.48 4.18 39.78
N GLY A 197 -8.28 3.73 40.14
CA GLY A 197 -8.00 3.01 41.39
C GLY A 197 -7.91 1.49 41.25
N ALA A 198 -7.76 0.96 40.03
CA ALA A 198 -7.46 -0.45 39.83
C ALA A 198 -6.10 -0.83 40.43
N THR A 199 -5.98 -2.08 40.88
CA THR A 199 -4.74 -2.65 41.39
C THR A 199 -3.86 -3.15 40.25
N TYR A 200 -2.55 -3.03 40.41
CA TYR A 200 -1.55 -3.66 39.53
C TYR A 200 -0.86 -4.84 40.20
N GLN A 201 -0.36 -5.77 39.40
CA GLN A 201 0.26 -6.99 39.87
C GLN A 201 1.76 -6.79 40.13
N ALA A 202 2.36 -7.66 40.95
CA ALA A 202 3.79 -7.65 41.18
C ALA A 202 4.54 -8.01 39.88
N LYS A 203 5.66 -7.33 39.63
CA LYS A 203 6.60 -7.66 38.56
C LYS A 203 7.89 -8.14 39.20
N SER A 204 8.24 -9.41 39.04
CA SER A 204 9.51 -9.98 39.49
C SER A 204 10.56 -9.92 38.38
N VAL A 205 11.83 -9.90 38.77
CA VAL A 205 12.98 -10.08 37.85
C VAL A 205 13.18 -11.57 37.53
N GLU A 206 12.56 -12.45 38.32
CA GLU A 206 12.57 -13.90 38.09
C GLU A 206 11.50 -14.28 37.06
N ASP A 207 11.91 -15.03 36.03
CA ASP A 207 11.07 -15.68 35.02
C ASP A 207 10.08 -16.66 35.68
N THR A 208 9.03 -16.16 36.34
CA THR A 208 7.97 -17.00 36.89
C THR A 208 7.02 -17.36 35.76
N ASP A 209 7.09 -18.61 35.31
CA ASP A 209 6.13 -19.17 34.37
C ASP A 209 4.72 -19.09 34.98
N VAL A 210 3.85 -18.26 34.41
CA VAL A 210 2.47 -18.10 34.89
C VAL A 210 1.67 -19.32 34.42
N ASP A 211 1.16 -20.11 35.36
CA ASP A 211 0.29 -21.24 35.02
C ASP A 211 -1.10 -20.72 34.65
N VAL A 212 -1.45 -20.91 33.38
CA VAL A 212 -2.75 -20.55 32.79
C VAL A 212 -3.61 -21.78 32.51
N THR A 213 -3.13 -22.96 32.89
CA THR A 213 -3.84 -24.23 32.66
C THR A 213 -5.13 -24.26 33.50
N GLY A 214 -6.22 -24.70 32.89
CA GLY A 214 -7.56 -24.74 33.49
C GLY A 214 -8.34 -23.41 33.46
N GLN A 215 -7.71 -22.28 33.11
CA GLN A 215 -8.41 -21.02 32.91
C GLN A 215 -9.19 -21.03 31.59
N ARG A 216 -10.30 -20.29 31.53
CA ARG A 216 -11.06 -20.14 30.28
C ARG A 216 -10.30 -19.23 29.32
N PHE A 217 -10.20 -19.65 28.07
CA PHE A 217 -9.51 -18.88 27.02
C PHE A 217 -10.09 -17.45 26.88
N TRP A 218 -11.41 -17.32 26.98
CA TRP A 218 -12.16 -16.06 26.87
C TRP A 218 -11.81 -15.04 27.97
N ASP A 219 -11.44 -15.51 29.16
CA ASP A 219 -11.11 -14.63 30.28
C ASP A 219 -9.74 -13.95 30.06
N LEU A 220 -8.84 -14.63 29.33
CA LEU A 220 -7.50 -14.14 29.02
C LEU A 220 -7.42 -13.32 27.74
N PHE A 221 -8.26 -13.64 26.75
CA PHE A 221 -8.18 -13.04 25.40
C PHE A 221 -9.35 -12.10 25.05
N GLN A 222 -10.27 -11.86 26.00
CA GLN A 222 -11.50 -11.06 25.84
C GLN A 222 -12.36 -11.53 24.65
N GLN A 223 -13.56 -10.96 24.45
CA GLN A 223 -14.33 -11.24 23.23
C GLN A 223 -13.67 -10.55 22.04
N SER A 224 -13.18 -11.35 21.09
CA SER A 224 -12.56 -10.89 19.86
C SER A 224 -12.94 -11.78 18.66
N PRO A 225 -12.70 -11.32 17.41
CA PRO A 225 -12.93 -12.15 16.24
C PRO A 225 -12.14 -13.48 16.26
N LEU A 226 -10.97 -13.51 16.92
CA LEU A 226 -10.21 -14.75 17.12
C LEU A 226 -10.96 -15.72 18.02
N THR A 227 -11.50 -15.20 19.11
CA THR A 227 -12.20 -16.03 20.09
C THR A 227 -13.49 -16.57 19.46
N GLU A 228 -14.27 -15.75 18.76
CA GLU A 228 -15.45 -16.20 18.01
C GLU A 228 -15.11 -17.33 17.04
N LYS A 229 -14.00 -17.18 16.31
CA LYS A 229 -13.55 -18.20 15.36
C LYS A 229 -13.17 -19.52 16.04
N LEU A 230 -12.44 -19.44 17.15
CA LEU A 230 -12.12 -20.60 17.97
C LEU A 230 -13.40 -21.31 18.43
N GLN A 231 -14.44 -20.55 18.81
CA GLN A 231 -15.74 -21.12 19.20
C GLN A 231 -16.35 -21.94 18.07
N LEU A 232 -16.40 -21.36 16.86
CA LEU A 232 -16.97 -22.03 15.68
C LEU A 232 -16.23 -23.32 15.33
N VAL A 233 -14.91 -23.36 15.52
CA VAL A 233 -14.09 -24.56 15.31
C VAL A 233 -14.37 -25.62 16.38
N LEU A 234 -14.46 -25.22 17.66
CA LEU A 234 -14.80 -26.14 18.75
C LEU A 234 -16.21 -26.75 18.55
N GLU A 235 -17.19 -25.92 18.18
CA GLU A 235 -18.57 -26.33 17.86
C GLU A 235 -18.68 -27.20 16.60
N GLY A 236 -17.63 -27.25 15.78
CA GLY A 236 -17.59 -28.05 14.53
C GLY A 236 -18.33 -27.41 13.36
N THR A 237 -18.69 -26.14 13.46
CA THR A 237 -19.29 -25.36 12.36
C THR A 237 -18.22 -24.93 11.34
N GLU A 238 -16.96 -24.85 11.77
CA GLU A 238 -15.80 -24.68 10.90
C GLU A 238 -14.76 -25.78 11.14
N GLU A 239 -14.25 -26.38 10.07
CA GLU A 239 -13.27 -27.48 10.19
C GLU A 239 -11.88 -26.99 10.62
N LYS A 240 -11.44 -25.83 10.13
CA LYS A 240 -10.10 -25.28 10.39
C LYS A 240 -9.97 -23.83 9.97
N VAL A 241 -9.03 -23.14 10.60
CA VAL A 241 -8.57 -21.79 10.23
C VAL A 241 -7.09 -21.91 9.90
N TYR A 242 -6.68 -21.39 8.74
CA TYR A 242 -5.28 -21.45 8.33
C TYR A 242 -4.76 -20.07 7.95
N ASN A 243 -3.69 -19.65 8.65
CA ASN A 243 -2.89 -18.48 8.29
C ASN A 243 -3.74 -17.21 8.11
N GLN A 244 -4.69 -17.01 9.03
CA GLN A 244 -5.55 -15.83 9.04
C GLN A 244 -5.04 -14.84 10.08
N LEU A 245 -5.13 -13.55 9.74
CA LEU A 245 -4.71 -12.48 10.61
C LEU A 245 -5.81 -12.18 11.64
N TYR A 246 -5.45 -12.18 12.91
CA TYR A 246 -6.31 -11.74 13.99
C TYR A 246 -5.62 -10.75 14.88
N GLU A 247 -6.40 -9.86 15.47
CA GLU A 247 -5.92 -8.92 16.46
C GLU A 247 -6.11 -9.50 17.86
N ILE A 248 -5.02 -9.65 18.60
CA ILE A 248 -5.05 -9.98 20.03
C ILE A 248 -4.44 -8.80 20.77
N ASN A 249 -5.20 -8.12 21.62
CA ASN A 249 -4.74 -6.94 22.37
C ASN A 249 -4.07 -5.89 21.48
N LYS A 250 -4.75 -5.46 20.40
CA LYS A 250 -4.27 -4.44 19.45
C LYS A 250 -2.99 -4.83 18.69
N ARG A 251 -2.63 -6.12 18.69
CA ARG A 251 -1.47 -6.65 17.96
C ARG A 251 -1.89 -7.70 16.93
N PRO A 252 -1.33 -7.64 15.71
CA PRO A 252 -1.63 -8.61 14.68
C PRO A 252 -0.89 -9.92 14.96
N PHE A 253 -1.64 -11.01 14.97
CA PHE A 253 -1.12 -12.36 15.00
C PHE A 253 -1.62 -13.10 13.77
N ASN A 254 -0.73 -13.85 13.17
CA ASN A 254 -1.12 -14.82 12.18
C ASN A 254 -1.48 -16.11 12.92
N CYS A 255 -2.75 -16.48 12.85
CA CYS A 255 -3.33 -17.58 13.61
C CYS A 255 -3.75 -18.71 12.69
N SER A 256 -3.50 -19.94 13.13
CA SER A 256 -4.11 -21.14 12.59
C SER A 256 -4.80 -21.89 13.72
N ILE A 257 -6.04 -22.31 13.48
CA ILE A 257 -6.84 -23.08 14.43
C ILE A 257 -7.12 -24.44 13.80
N VAL A 258 -6.69 -25.50 14.47
CA VAL A 258 -6.85 -26.87 14.02
C VAL A 258 -7.63 -27.63 15.08
N LYS A 259 -8.82 -28.12 14.70
CA LYS A 259 -9.59 -29.00 15.58
C LYS A 259 -8.82 -30.30 15.80
N TRP A 260 -8.83 -30.77 17.04
CA TRP A 260 -8.25 -32.05 17.41
C TRP A 260 -9.31 -32.90 18.11
N THR A 261 -9.40 -34.15 17.66
CA THR A 261 -10.31 -35.16 18.20
C THR A 261 -9.48 -36.41 18.45
N ASP A 262 -9.60 -36.97 19.65
CA ASP A 262 -8.96 -38.24 19.98
C ASP A 262 -9.94 -39.39 19.68
N GLU A 263 -9.54 -40.33 18.82
CA GLU A 263 -10.40 -41.47 18.45
C GLU A 263 -10.53 -42.49 19.60
N ASP A 264 -9.61 -42.48 20.59
CA ASP A 264 -9.52 -43.50 21.65
C ASP A 264 -9.99 -43.02 23.05
N GLU A 265 -10.11 -41.70 23.29
CA GLU A 265 -10.60 -41.13 24.56
C GLU A 265 -11.72 -40.09 24.33
N ALA A 266 -12.97 -40.52 24.47
CA ALA A 266 -14.14 -39.63 24.43
C ALA A 266 -14.08 -38.60 25.58
N GLY A 267 -13.72 -37.36 25.25
CA GLY A 267 -13.59 -36.24 26.19
C GLY A 267 -12.30 -35.42 26.07
N ALA A 268 -11.36 -35.82 25.22
CA ALA A 268 -10.14 -35.05 24.94
C ALA A 268 -10.29 -34.07 23.76
N ASP A 269 -11.50 -33.92 23.19
CA ASP A 269 -11.75 -33.05 22.05
C ASP A 269 -11.44 -31.58 22.34
N GLY A 270 -10.83 -30.90 21.37
CA GLY A 270 -10.43 -29.51 21.52
C GLY A 270 -9.89 -28.90 20.22
N ALA A 271 -9.13 -27.82 20.35
CA ALA A 271 -8.49 -27.15 19.22
C ALA A 271 -7.09 -26.65 19.59
N PHE A 272 -6.15 -26.82 18.66
CA PHE A 272 -4.84 -26.19 18.70
C PHE A 272 -4.90 -24.84 18.00
N LEU A 273 -4.47 -23.81 18.72
CA LEU A 273 -4.25 -22.46 18.22
C LEU A 273 -2.74 -22.22 18.09
N LEU A 274 -2.29 -22.04 16.85
CA LEU A 274 -0.93 -21.66 16.50
C LEU A 274 -0.89 -20.14 16.30
N LEU A 275 -0.02 -19.46 17.03
CA LEU A 275 0.17 -18.01 17.03
C LEU A 275 1.56 -17.67 16.53
N SER A 276 1.63 -16.90 15.44
CA SER A 276 2.88 -16.33 14.94
C SER A 276 2.79 -14.81 14.99
N ASP A 277 3.78 -14.16 15.60
CA ASP A 277 3.85 -12.69 15.65
C ASP A 277 3.93 -12.11 14.23
N ALA A 278 2.87 -11.41 13.80
CA ALA A 278 2.80 -10.75 12.51
C ALA A 278 3.25 -9.28 12.59
N SER A 279 3.66 -8.80 13.76
CA SER A 279 4.14 -7.43 13.97
C SER A 279 5.33 -7.09 13.10
N HIS A 280 6.17 -8.07 12.72
CA HIS A 280 7.29 -7.83 11.80
C HIS A 280 6.83 -7.65 10.35
N LEU A 281 5.79 -8.36 9.92
CA LEU A 281 5.18 -8.23 8.59
C LEU A 281 4.43 -6.89 8.46
N GLU A 282 3.65 -6.50 9.47
CA GLU A 282 3.06 -5.17 9.52
C GLU A 282 4.11 -4.07 9.71
N ARG A 283 5.18 -4.29 10.47
CA ARG A 283 6.27 -3.32 10.59
C ARG A 283 6.97 -3.12 9.26
N LEU A 284 7.23 -4.18 8.49
CA LEU A 284 7.80 -4.04 7.15
C LEU A 284 6.83 -3.39 6.16
N LEU A 285 5.54 -3.71 6.21
CA LEU A 285 4.52 -3.08 5.36
C LEU A 285 4.26 -1.63 5.76
N SER A 286 4.17 -1.32 7.05
CA SER A 286 3.97 0.03 7.59
C SER A 286 5.24 0.87 7.51
N GLU A 287 6.45 0.32 7.71
CA GLU A 287 7.70 1.03 7.43
C GLU A 287 7.86 1.24 5.93
N ARG A 288 7.48 0.29 5.07
CA ARG A 288 7.42 0.50 3.61
C ARG A 288 6.43 1.59 3.26
N ASP A 289 5.22 1.57 3.81
CA ASP A 289 4.19 2.56 3.52
C ASP A 289 4.54 3.93 4.11
N GLN A 290 5.20 3.99 5.27
CA GLN A 290 5.74 5.22 5.85
C GLN A 290 7.00 5.70 5.14
N ILE A 291 7.81 4.82 4.56
CA ILE A 291 8.94 5.19 3.69
C ILE A 291 8.40 5.68 2.35
N ILE A 292 7.37 5.05 1.79
CA ILE A 292 6.65 5.53 0.61
C ILE A 292 6.04 6.90 0.93
N GLN A 293 5.36 7.05 2.06
CA GLN A 293 4.77 8.30 2.50
C GLN A 293 5.82 9.36 2.84
N ARG A 294 6.95 9.00 3.45
CA ARG A 294 8.09 9.92 3.71
C ARG A 294 8.85 10.28 2.44
N ILE A 295 8.95 9.37 1.47
CA ILE A 295 9.50 9.66 0.14
C ILE A 295 8.51 10.54 -0.61
N GLU A 296 7.20 10.33 -0.46
CA GLU A 296 6.16 11.21 -0.97
C GLU A 296 6.23 12.59 -0.30
N GLU A 297 6.39 12.67 1.03
CA GLU A 297 6.53 13.90 1.83
C GLU A 297 7.87 14.61 1.60
N GLN A 298 8.98 13.90 1.44
CA GLN A 298 10.31 14.45 1.13
C GLN A 298 10.38 14.93 -0.32
N ASN A 299 9.68 14.27 -1.26
CA ASN A 299 9.43 14.80 -2.60
C ASN A 299 8.39 15.95 -2.60
N THR A 300 7.70 16.20 -1.48
CA THR A 300 6.70 17.29 -1.30
C THR A 300 7.34 18.59 -0.77
N ILE A 301 8.61 18.62 -0.36
CA ILE A 301 9.25 19.80 0.26
C ILE A 301 9.44 21.00 -0.72
N GLY A 302 9.04 20.87 -1.98
CA GLY A 302 9.12 21.94 -2.98
C GLY A 302 7.80 22.30 -3.69
N GLY A 303 6.67 22.49 -2.99
CA GLY A 303 5.57 23.34 -3.52
C GLY A 303 4.16 22.76 -3.71
N ILE A 304 3.81 21.61 -3.12
CA ILE A 304 2.53 20.91 -3.39
C ILE A 304 1.51 21.07 -2.24
N GLN A 305 1.34 22.27 -1.67
CA GLN A 305 0.35 22.46 -0.59
C GLN A 305 -1.03 22.99 -1.05
N ASN A 306 -1.23 23.33 -2.33
CA ASN A 306 -2.54 23.79 -2.83
C ASN A 306 -2.78 23.42 -4.31
N LEU A 307 -2.81 22.12 -4.65
CA LEU A 307 -3.32 21.67 -5.96
C LEU A 307 -4.84 21.53 -5.86
N ASP A 308 -5.55 22.65 -5.93
CA ASP A 308 -7.02 22.68 -5.85
C ASP A 308 -7.65 22.36 -7.22
N TYR A 309 -8.31 21.21 -7.32
CA TYR A 309 -9.20 20.82 -8.40
C TYR A 309 -10.30 19.88 -7.83
N PRO A 310 -11.51 19.85 -8.42
CA PRO A 310 -12.59 19.00 -7.91
C PRO A 310 -12.20 17.52 -7.86
N GLU A 311 -12.52 16.80 -6.78
CA GLU A 311 -12.14 15.37 -6.62
C GLU A 311 -12.65 14.47 -7.76
N ASP A 312 -13.82 14.79 -8.32
CA ASP A 312 -14.44 14.04 -9.42
C ASP A 312 -13.88 14.41 -10.80
N ALA A 313 -13.06 15.46 -10.91
CA ALA A 313 -12.47 15.87 -12.17
C ALA A 313 -11.41 14.85 -12.64
N PHE A 314 -11.35 14.60 -13.95
CA PHE A 314 -10.42 13.66 -14.57
C PHE A 314 -10.62 12.20 -14.11
N SER A 315 -11.86 11.79 -13.84
CA SER A 315 -12.19 10.40 -13.47
C SER A 315 -11.75 9.39 -14.54
N GLY A 316 -11.73 9.77 -15.82
CA GLY A 316 -11.19 8.96 -16.92
C GLY A 316 -9.67 8.81 -16.93
N PHE A 317 -8.92 9.60 -16.14
CA PHE A 317 -7.47 9.47 -15.95
C PHE A 317 -7.18 8.95 -14.53
N ALA A 318 -7.03 7.64 -14.43
CA ALA A 318 -6.84 6.93 -13.17
C ALA A 318 -5.47 7.18 -12.52
N GLY A 319 -5.46 7.20 -11.18
CA GLY A 319 -4.28 7.43 -10.35
C GLY A 319 -4.50 8.44 -9.22
N LYS A 320 -3.86 8.21 -8.08
CA LYS A 320 -3.84 9.05 -6.87
C LYS A 320 -2.43 9.44 -6.42
N SER A 321 -1.38 8.92 -7.06
CA SER A 321 0.02 9.26 -6.80
C SER A 321 0.28 10.75 -7.04
N ASN A 322 1.30 11.31 -6.39
CA ASN A 322 1.66 12.72 -6.55
C ASN A 322 1.92 13.08 -8.01
N LYS A 323 2.62 12.24 -8.77
CA LYS A 323 2.84 12.46 -10.20
C LYS A 323 1.52 12.49 -10.98
N ALA A 324 0.56 11.64 -10.66
CA ALA A 324 -0.76 11.67 -11.29
C ALA A 324 -1.56 12.93 -10.88
N ARG A 325 -1.46 13.38 -9.62
CA ARG A 325 -2.10 14.61 -9.12
C ARG A 325 -1.53 15.86 -9.77
N GLU A 326 -0.21 15.93 -9.98
CA GLU A 326 0.44 17.02 -10.73
C GLU A 326 -0.08 17.10 -12.16
N VAL A 327 -0.16 15.95 -12.86
CA VAL A 327 -0.74 15.88 -14.20
C VAL A 327 -2.19 16.35 -14.20
N LYS A 328 -3.02 15.89 -13.26
CA LYS A 328 -4.42 16.31 -13.12
C LYS A 328 -4.56 17.80 -12.84
N TYR A 329 -3.71 18.37 -11.99
CA TYR A 329 -3.72 19.80 -11.70
C TYR A 329 -3.29 20.64 -12.92
N MET A 330 -2.25 20.23 -13.63
CA MET A 330 -1.84 20.90 -14.86
C MET A 330 -2.93 20.78 -15.94
N ALA A 331 -3.57 19.62 -16.06
CA ALA A 331 -4.72 19.41 -16.92
C ALA A 331 -5.91 20.28 -16.51
N TRP A 332 -6.14 20.49 -15.21
CA TRP A 332 -7.17 21.40 -14.70
C TRP A 332 -6.91 22.85 -15.08
N LYS A 333 -5.69 23.34 -14.86
CA LYS A 333 -5.26 24.67 -15.30
C LYS A 333 -5.40 24.83 -16.81
N ALA A 334 -4.98 23.81 -17.56
CA ALA A 334 -5.15 23.78 -19.00
C ALA A 334 -6.63 23.88 -19.37
N ALA A 335 -7.52 23.08 -18.76
CA ALA A 335 -8.95 23.07 -19.06
C ALA A 335 -9.62 24.43 -18.83
N LYS A 336 -9.22 25.17 -17.77
CA LYS A 336 -9.70 26.53 -17.48
C LYS A 336 -9.15 27.61 -18.40
N SER A 337 -8.14 27.31 -19.21
CA SER A 337 -7.57 28.22 -20.19
C SER A 337 -7.93 27.83 -21.63
N ARG A 338 -7.77 28.76 -22.57
CA ARG A 338 -7.85 28.47 -24.03
C ARG A 338 -6.48 28.30 -24.69
N PHE A 339 -5.42 28.12 -23.89
CA PHE A 339 -4.08 27.93 -24.44
C PHE A 339 -3.97 26.61 -25.22
N ASN A 340 -3.05 26.59 -26.17
CA ASN A 340 -2.63 25.35 -26.81
C ASN A 340 -1.90 24.50 -25.77
N VAL A 341 -2.21 23.21 -25.76
CA VAL A 341 -1.65 22.25 -24.79
C VAL A 341 -0.83 21.23 -25.57
N ILE A 342 0.33 20.87 -25.05
CA ILE A 342 1.09 19.71 -25.56
C ILE A 342 1.19 18.66 -24.46
N ILE A 343 0.80 17.43 -24.77
CA ILE A 343 0.84 16.29 -23.86
C ILE A 343 1.97 15.37 -24.30
N THR A 344 3.02 15.28 -23.49
CA THR A 344 4.17 14.40 -23.74
C THR A 344 4.09 13.14 -22.88
N GLY A 345 4.78 12.09 -23.31
CA GLY A 345 4.90 10.86 -22.54
C GLY A 345 4.89 9.62 -23.42
N GLU A 346 5.31 8.50 -22.84
CA GLU A 346 5.45 7.24 -23.57
C GLU A 346 4.15 6.73 -24.21
N SER A 347 4.28 5.81 -25.15
CA SER A 347 3.11 5.14 -25.73
C SER A 347 2.34 4.38 -24.64
N GLY A 348 1.01 4.44 -24.72
CA GLY A 348 0.13 3.72 -23.78
C GLY A 348 -0.06 4.37 -22.40
N THR A 349 0.41 5.59 -22.15
CA THR A 349 0.23 6.28 -20.84
C THR A 349 -1.15 6.93 -20.63
N GLY A 350 -1.95 7.07 -21.69
CA GLY A 350 -3.31 7.64 -21.62
C GLY A 350 -3.45 9.09 -22.14
N LYS A 351 -2.54 9.55 -23.01
CA LYS A 351 -2.55 10.93 -23.58
C LYS A 351 -3.91 11.33 -24.18
N SER A 352 -4.52 10.47 -25.00
CA SER A 352 -5.81 10.73 -25.65
C SER A 352 -6.96 10.80 -24.64
N LYS A 353 -6.93 9.96 -23.58
CA LYS A 353 -7.91 10.04 -22.48
C LYS A 353 -7.79 11.39 -21.76
N LEU A 354 -6.57 11.82 -21.42
CA LEU A 354 -6.34 13.11 -20.76
C LEU A 354 -6.78 14.30 -21.63
N ALA A 355 -6.51 14.27 -22.94
CA ALA A 355 -6.94 15.31 -23.87
C ALA A 355 -8.46 15.48 -23.91
N ARG A 356 -9.20 14.36 -23.92
CA ARG A 356 -10.67 14.36 -23.87
C ARG A 356 -11.22 14.95 -22.57
N GLU A 357 -10.61 14.61 -21.42
CA GLU A 357 -10.98 15.18 -20.11
C GLU A 357 -10.71 16.69 -20.04
N ILE A 358 -9.57 17.16 -20.54
CA ILE A 358 -9.26 18.61 -20.62
C ILE A 358 -10.34 19.33 -21.44
N HIS A 359 -10.76 18.75 -22.56
CA HIS A 359 -11.81 19.30 -23.40
C HIS A 359 -13.19 19.27 -22.71
N SER A 360 -13.60 18.13 -22.15
CA SER A 360 -14.92 17.98 -21.53
C SER A 360 -15.14 18.96 -20.38
N ILE A 361 -14.09 19.25 -19.61
CA ILE A 361 -14.11 20.23 -18.53
C ILE A 361 -14.08 21.67 -19.06
N GLY A 362 -13.25 21.96 -20.06
CA GLY A 362 -13.02 23.33 -20.54
C GLY A 362 -14.05 23.85 -21.53
N MET A 363 -14.60 22.98 -22.37
CA MET A 363 -15.54 23.31 -23.46
C MET A 363 -16.63 22.24 -23.58
N PRO A 364 -17.43 22.00 -22.53
CA PRO A 364 -18.46 20.96 -22.53
C PRO A 364 -19.47 21.19 -23.68
N GLY A 365 -19.75 20.14 -24.43
CA GLY A 365 -20.70 20.15 -25.55
C GLY A 365 -20.18 20.78 -26.85
N ALA A 366 -18.96 21.32 -26.89
CA ALA A 366 -18.33 21.79 -28.12
C ALA A 366 -17.75 20.62 -28.94
N PRO A 367 -17.49 20.79 -30.24
CA PRO A 367 -16.86 19.73 -31.05
C PRO A 367 -15.48 19.33 -30.53
N PHE A 368 -15.22 18.03 -30.45
CA PHE A 368 -13.89 17.46 -30.22
C PHE A 368 -13.51 16.57 -31.39
N VAL A 369 -12.53 17.00 -32.18
CA VAL A 369 -12.05 16.26 -33.35
C VAL A 369 -10.69 15.65 -33.03
N GLU A 370 -10.63 14.32 -32.96
CA GLU A 370 -9.40 13.56 -32.72
C GLU A 370 -8.78 13.12 -34.05
N VAL A 371 -7.50 13.43 -34.22
CA VAL A 371 -6.73 13.13 -35.43
C VAL A 371 -5.47 12.40 -35.01
N ASN A 372 -5.37 11.12 -35.37
CA ASN A 372 -4.14 10.36 -35.26
C ASN A 372 -3.26 10.64 -36.48
N CYS A 373 -2.17 11.38 -36.30
CA CYS A 373 -1.29 11.78 -37.38
C CYS A 373 -0.58 10.59 -38.05
N ASN A 374 -0.31 9.51 -37.31
CA ASN A 374 0.30 8.30 -37.85
C ASN A 374 -0.62 7.49 -38.77
N ALA A 375 -1.93 7.64 -38.62
CA ALA A 375 -2.91 6.90 -39.42
C ALA A 375 -3.14 7.51 -40.81
N ILE A 376 -2.66 8.74 -41.05
CA ILE A 376 -2.91 9.48 -42.29
C ILE A 376 -1.73 9.34 -43.23
N ALA A 377 -1.98 8.86 -44.45
CA ALA A 377 -0.95 8.82 -45.48
C ALA A 377 -0.43 10.24 -45.78
N PRO A 378 0.91 10.44 -45.95
CA PRO A 378 1.49 11.76 -46.17
C PRO A 378 0.84 12.54 -47.33
N THR A 379 0.43 11.84 -48.39
CA THR A 379 -0.23 12.44 -49.57
C THR A 379 -1.65 12.94 -49.32
N LEU A 380 -2.33 12.42 -48.28
CA LEU A 380 -3.70 12.79 -47.93
C LEU A 380 -3.76 13.81 -46.79
N PHE A 381 -2.64 14.01 -46.09
CA PHE A 381 -2.54 14.81 -44.87
C PHE A 381 -3.14 16.21 -45.01
N GLU A 382 -2.78 16.89 -46.10
CA GLU A 382 -3.28 18.24 -46.38
C GLU A 382 -4.80 18.24 -46.60
N SER A 383 -5.29 17.32 -47.42
CA SER A 383 -6.71 17.23 -47.78
C SER A 383 -7.61 16.83 -46.61
N GLU A 384 -7.10 16.03 -45.68
CA GLU A 384 -7.81 15.61 -44.47
C GLU A 384 -7.85 16.73 -43.42
N LEU A 385 -6.72 17.41 -43.15
CA LEU A 385 -6.68 18.50 -42.17
C LEU A 385 -7.45 19.74 -42.62
N PHE A 386 -7.24 20.17 -43.88
CA PHE A 386 -7.71 21.47 -44.36
C PHE A 386 -8.89 21.38 -45.35
N GLY A 387 -9.25 20.19 -45.81
CA GLY A 387 -10.33 19.98 -46.76
C GLY A 387 -9.93 20.34 -48.19
N TYR A 388 -10.83 20.07 -49.14
CA TYR A 388 -10.62 20.36 -50.56
C TYR A 388 -11.92 20.78 -51.25
N VAL A 389 -11.79 21.54 -52.34
CA VAL A 389 -12.92 21.88 -53.22
C VAL A 389 -13.09 20.84 -54.33
N GLY A 390 -14.30 20.72 -54.88
CA GLY A 390 -14.58 19.80 -55.98
C GLY A 390 -13.60 19.98 -57.16
N GLY A 391 -13.04 18.87 -57.63
CA GLY A 391 -12.09 18.88 -58.76
C GLY A 391 -10.67 19.35 -58.43
N ALA A 392 -10.30 19.48 -57.15
CA ALA A 392 -8.96 19.94 -56.74
C ALA A 392 -7.80 19.02 -57.17
N PHE A 393 -8.05 17.71 -57.32
CA PHE A 393 -7.07 16.71 -57.78
C PHE A 393 -7.78 15.47 -58.35
N THR A 394 -7.03 14.59 -59.01
CA THR A 394 -7.56 13.33 -59.57
C THR A 394 -8.06 12.42 -58.45
N GLY A 395 -9.37 12.16 -58.42
CA GLY A 395 -10.03 11.39 -57.36
C GLY A 395 -10.76 12.25 -56.30
N ALA A 396 -10.70 13.57 -56.40
CA ALA A 396 -11.49 14.46 -55.55
C ALA A 396 -13.00 14.27 -55.81
N LYS A 397 -13.80 14.17 -54.74
CA LYS A 397 -15.26 14.17 -54.88
C LYS A 397 -15.73 15.49 -55.51
N ASN A 398 -16.74 15.42 -56.37
CA ASN A 398 -17.31 16.60 -57.06
C ASN A 398 -17.84 17.65 -56.07
N GLU A 399 -18.33 17.21 -54.91
CA GLU A 399 -18.86 18.08 -53.84
C GLU A 399 -17.76 18.67 -52.92
N GLY A 400 -16.51 18.23 -53.06
CA GLY A 400 -15.42 18.58 -52.13
C GLY A 400 -15.50 17.80 -50.81
N LYS A 401 -14.64 18.18 -49.85
CA LYS A 401 -14.65 17.62 -48.48
C LYS A 401 -14.23 18.68 -47.47
N THR A 402 -14.94 18.74 -46.36
CA THR A 402 -14.59 19.57 -45.20
C THR A 402 -13.41 18.97 -44.45
N GLY A 403 -12.42 19.78 -44.07
CA GLY A 403 -11.26 19.34 -43.29
C GLY A 403 -11.52 19.24 -41.79
N PHE A 404 -10.62 18.57 -41.06
CA PHE A 404 -10.69 18.42 -39.61
C PHE A 404 -10.69 19.76 -38.85
N PHE A 405 -9.96 20.77 -39.34
CA PHE A 405 -9.97 22.11 -38.71
C PHE A 405 -11.33 22.80 -38.81
N GLU A 406 -12.04 22.64 -39.92
CA GLU A 406 -13.40 23.18 -40.06
C GLU A 406 -14.39 22.40 -39.19
N ALA A 407 -14.25 21.07 -39.13
CA ALA A 407 -15.09 20.22 -38.28
C ALA A 407 -14.91 20.53 -36.78
N ALA A 408 -13.72 20.97 -36.36
CA ALA A 408 -13.40 21.34 -34.99
C ALA A 408 -13.76 22.80 -34.65
N ASN A 409 -14.30 23.57 -35.59
CA ASN A 409 -14.54 24.99 -35.41
C ASN A 409 -15.49 25.27 -34.22
N GLY A 410 -15.12 26.21 -33.36
CA GLY A 410 -15.81 26.51 -32.10
C GLY A 410 -15.48 25.54 -30.95
N GLY A 411 -14.63 24.55 -31.20
CA GLY A 411 -14.28 23.49 -30.25
C GLY A 411 -12.77 23.23 -30.18
N THR A 412 -12.39 21.95 -30.11
CA THR A 412 -11.01 21.50 -29.92
C THR A 412 -10.62 20.48 -30.98
N ILE A 413 -9.43 20.62 -31.54
CA ILE A 413 -8.76 19.58 -32.32
C ILE A 413 -7.66 18.95 -31.46
N PHE A 414 -7.67 17.62 -31.38
CA PHE A 414 -6.63 16.83 -30.74
C PHE A 414 -5.76 16.17 -31.81
N LEU A 415 -4.48 16.53 -31.84
CA LEU A 415 -3.48 16.00 -32.79
C LEU A 415 -2.59 14.99 -32.06
N ASP A 416 -2.91 13.70 -32.16
CA ASP A 416 -2.08 12.65 -31.58
C ASP A 416 -0.90 12.32 -32.50
N GLU A 417 0.26 12.10 -31.90
CA GLU A 417 1.53 11.87 -32.58
C GLU A 417 1.97 13.03 -33.50
N ILE A 418 1.87 14.27 -33.00
CA ILE A 418 2.23 15.49 -33.78
C ILE A 418 3.69 15.49 -34.28
N GLY A 419 4.59 14.73 -33.66
CA GLY A 419 5.98 14.58 -34.10
C GLY A 419 6.16 13.85 -35.44
N GLU A 420 5.08 13.28 -35.99
CA GLU A 420 5.07 12.47 -37.21
C GLU A 420 4.61 13.26 -38.44
N ILE A 421 4.24 14.54 -38.27
CA ILE A 421 3.70 15.34 -39.35
C ILE A 421 4.79 15.79 -40.34
N PRO A 422 4.55 15.71 -41.66
CA PRO A 422 5.49 16.20 -42.67
C PRO A 422 5.79 17.71 -42.56
N LEU A 423 7.01 18.14 -42.93
CA LEU A 423 7.48 19.53 -42.80
C LEU A 423 6.61 20.57 -43.54
N ASP A 424 6.08 20.21 -44.70
CA ASP A 424 5.18 21.05 -45.50
C ASP A 424 3.83 21.28 -44.79
N ILE A 425 3.34 20.26 -44.08
CA ILE A 425 2.15 20.35 -43.24
C ILE A 425 2.43 21.21 -42.00
N GLN A 426 3.64 21.14 -41.41
CA GLN A 426 4.03 21.97 -40.27
C GLN A 426 3.89 23.46 -40.56
N VAL A 427 4.26 23.90 -41.78
CA VAL A 427 4.10 25.30 -42.22
C VAL A 427 2.63 25.72 -42.24
N LYS A 428 1.75 24.86 -42.77
CA LYS A 428 0.31 25.14 -42.84
C LYS A 428 -0.32 25.13 -41.45
N LEU A 429 0.08 24.19 -40.60
CA LEU A 429 -0.36 24.13 -39.20
C LEU A 429 0.02 25.40 -38.44
N LEU A 430 1.26 25.88 -38.59
CA LEU A 430 1.71 27.14 -38.01
C LEU A 430 0.84 28.32 -38.47
N HIS A 431 0.50 28.38 -39.77
CA HIS A 431 -0.39 29.41 -40.31
C HIS A 431 -1.76 29.41 -39.62
N VAL A 432 -2.36 28.24 -39.41
CA VAL A 432 -3.65 28.14 -38.70
C VAL A 432 -3.53 28.58 -37.24
N LEU A 433 -2.46 28.19 -36.55
CA LEU A 433 -2.22 28.55 -35.15
C LEU A 433 -1.98 30.06 -34.95
N GLN A 434 -1.41 30.74 -35.94
CA GLN A 434 -1.13 32.18 -35.90
C GLN A 434 -2.32 33.01 -36.37
N ASN A 435 -2.85 32.70 -37.56
CA ASN A 435 -3.81 33.54 -38.27
C ASN A 435 -5.26 33.08 -38.13
N LYS A 436 -5.50 31.96 -37.44
CA LYS A 436 -6.86 31.39 -37.24
C LYS A 436 -7.63 31.26 -38.56
N THR A 437 -6.90 30.93 -39.63
CA THR A 437 -7.39 30.89 -41.00
C THR A 437 -6.80 29.68 -41.72
N ILE A 438 -7.65 28.96 -42.45
CA ILE A 438 -7.26 27.85 -43.31
C ILE A 438 -7.60 28.15 -44.78
N TYR A 439 -7.02 27.35 -45.67
CA TYR A 439 -7.33 27.33 -47.10
C TYR A 439 -7.58 25.89 -47.52
N ARG A 440 -8.69 25.63 -48.22
CA ARG A 440 -8.94 24.31 -48.80
C ARG A 440 -7.99 24.07 -49.97
N VAL A 441 -7.59 22.81 -50.17
CA VAL A 441 -6.82 22.42 -51.35
C VAL A 441 -7.60 22.80 -52.61
N GLY A 442 -6.93 23.49 -53.54
CA GLY A 442 -7.54 24.02 -54.76
C GLY A 442 -8.32 25.33 -54.59
N SER A 443 -8.29 25.96 -53.41
CA SER A 443 -8.95 27.24 -53.15
C SER A 443 -8.03 28.27 -52.51
N SER A 444 -8.07 29.51 -53.00
CA SER A 444 -7.40 30.66 -52.38
C SER A 444 -8.31 31.44 -51.41
N LYS A 445 -9.56 30.98 -51.20
CA LYS A 445 -10.51 31.64 -50.31
C LYS A 445 -10.17 31.32 -48.86
N PRO A 446 -9.89 32.33 -48.00
CA PRO A 446 -9.62 32.10 -46.60
C PRO A 446 -10.88 31.71 -45.85
N ILE A 447 -10.76 30.75 -44.93
CA ILE A 447 -11.82 30.32 -44.01
C ILE A 447 -11.33 30.56 -42.59
N LYS A 448 -12.02 31.44 -41.84
CA LYS A 448 -11.71 31.68 -40.43
C LYS A 448 -12.18 30.51 -39.58
N VAL A 449 -11.32 30.06 -38.67
CA VAL A 449 -11.61 28.98 -37.72
C VAL A 449 -11.19 29.40 -36.31
N ASP A 450 -12.07 29.21 -35.33
CA ASP A 450 -11.75 29.35 -33.91
C ASP A 450 -11.62 27.96 -33.29
N VAL A 451 -10.40 27.44 -33.29
CA VAL A 451 -10.10 26.09 -32.81
C VAL A 451 -9.03 26.16 -31.73
N ARG A 452 -9.29 25.49 -30.61
CA ARG A 452 -8.30 25.17 -29.59
C ARG A 452 -7.50 23.93 -30.02
N VAL A 453 -6.19 23.96 -29.88
CA VAL A 453 -5.33 22.82 -30.23
C VAL A 453 -4.80 22.14 -28.98
N ILE A 454 -5.02 20.83 -28.88
CA ILE A 454 -4.31 19.95 -27.96
C ILE A 454 -3.46 19.01 -28.83
N ALA A 455 -2.17 18.94 -28.58
CA ALA A 455 -1.26 18.05 -29.30
C ALA A 455 -0.71 16.99 -28.36
N ALA A 456 -0.36 15.81 -28.87
CA ALA A 456 0.33 14.78 -28.11
C ALA A 456 1.48 14.17 -28.90
N THR A 457 2.52 13.74 -28.19
CA THR A 457 3.63 12.98 -28.79
C THR A 457 4.40 12.18 -27.74
N ASN A 458 5.04 11.11 -28.18
CA ASN A 458 6.04 10.34 -27.42
C ASN A 458 7.48 10.67 -27.83
N ARG A 459 7.69 11.51 -28.86
CA ARG A 459 9.02 11.93 -29.32
C ARG A 459 9.50 13.13 -28.53
N ASN A 460 10.83 13.26 -28.41
CA ASN A 460 11.44 14.49 -27.92
C ASN A 460 11.44 15.53 -29.06
N LEU A 461 10.52 16.49 -29.02
CA LEU A 461 10.41 17.51 -30.07
C LEU A 461 11.61 18.46 -30.11
N GLU A 462 12.30 18.70 -29.00
CA GLU A 462 13.51 19.53 -28.99
C GLU A 462 14.62 18.86 -29.80
N GLU A 463 14.76 17.54 -29.65
CA GLU A 463 15.66 16.73 -30.46
C GLU A 463 15.24 16.73 -31.93
N GLU A 464 13.94 16.55 -32.24
CA GLU A 464 13.44 16.60 -33.62
C GLU A 464 13.68 17.98 -34.28
N VAL A 465 13.63 19.07 -33.51
CA VAL A 465 14.00 20.41 -33.97
C VAL A 465 15.49 20.49 -34.28
N SER A 466 16.35 19.99 -33.39
CA SER A 466 17.80 19.97 -33.61
C SER A 466 18.20 19.17 -34.85
N LEU A 467 17.42 18.14 -35.18
CA LEU A 467 17.63 17.26 -36.34
C LEU A 467 16.93 17.78 -37.62
N GLY A 468 16.27 18.95 -37.56
CA GLY A 468 15.61 19.58 -38.70
C GLY A 468 14.34 18.86 -39.19
N ARG A 469 13.82 17.90 -38.42
CA ARG A 469 12.60 17.15 -38.73
C ARG A 469 11.34 17.82 -38.19
N PHE A 470 11.50 18.72 -37.23
CA PHE A 470 10.44 19.56 -36.71
C PHE A 470 10.85 21.03 -36.76
N ARG A 471 9.92 21.92 -37.14
CA ARG A 471 10.22 23.34 -37.22
C ARG A 471 10.21 23.99 -35.84
N GLN A 472 11.24 24.79 -35.58
CA GLN A 472 11.41 25.52 -34.33
C GLN A 472 10.27 26.51 -34.05
N ASP A 473 9.78 27.22 -35.07
CA ASP A 473 8.68 28.19 -34.97
C ASP A 473 7.36 27.53 -34.56
N LEU A 474 7.05 26.37 -35.15
CA LEU A 474 5.90 25.56 -34.77
C LEU A 474 6.05 25.03 -33.34
N PHE A 475 7.22 24.52 -32.97
CA PHE A 475 7.49 24.01 -31.63
C PHE A 475 7.15 25.04 -30.54
N TYR A 476 7.65 26.27 -30.66
CA TYR A 476 7.33 27.32 -29.69
C TYR A 476 5.85 27.71 -29.66
N ARG A 477 5.11 27.54 -30.77
CA ARG A 477 3.68 27.88 -30.85
C ARG A 477 2.77 26.80 -30.26
N ILE A 478 3.21 25.54 -30.25
CA ILE A 478 2.48 24.42 -29.63
C ILE A 478 2.90 24.19 -28.17
N ASN A 479 4.18 24.41 -27.84
CA ASN A 479 4.75 24.18 -26.51
C ASN A 479 4.47 25.33 -25.53
N VAL A 480 3.24 25.83 -25.53
CA VAL A 480 2.81 26.94 -24.65
C VAL A 480 2.44 26.42 -23.27
N PHE A 481 1.81 25.25 -23.20
CA PHE A 481 1.42 24.61 -21.96
C PHE A 481 1.74 23.10 -22.01
N PRO A 482 2.97 22.71 -21.63
CA PRO A 482 3.37 21.30 -21.60
C PRO A 482 2.78 20.56 -20.40
N ILE A 483 2.30 19.34 -20.66
CA ILE A 483 1.87 18.37 -19.64
C ILE A 483 2.57 17.05 -19.93
N GLU A 484 3.49 16.66 -19.07
CA GLU A 484 4.19 15.39 -19.21
C GLU A 484 3.48 14.30 -18.41
N ILE A 485 3.08 13.22 -19.09
CA ILE A 485 2.50 12.05 -18.43
C ILE A 485 3.61 11.05 -18.09
N PRO A 486 3.84 10.75 -16.80
CA PRO A 486 4.84 9.79 -16.38
C PRO A 486 4.50 8.37 -16.85
N SER A 487 5.53 7.58 -17.11
CA SER A 487 5.40 6.16 -17.36
C SER A 487 4.79 5.42 -16.15
N LEU A 488 4.14 4.28 -16.37
CA LEU A 488 3.46 3.51 -15.32
C LEU A 488 4.46 3.00 -14.27
N ARG A 489 5.69 2.65 -14.69
CA ARG A 489 6.80 2.28 -13.79
C ARG A 489 7.23 3.40 -12.84
N GLU A 490 6.96 4.65 -13.19
CA GLU A 490 7.26 5.81 -12.36
C GLU A 490 6.13 6.18 -11.39
N ARG A 491 4.94 5.62 -11.58
CA ARG A 491 3.76 5.80 -10.74
C ARG A 491 3.21 4.47 -10.25
N LYS A 492 4.08 3.57 -9.77
CA LYS A 492 3.69 2.23 -9.28
C LYS A 492 2.67 2.26 -8.13
N ALA A 493 2.61 3.34 -7.36
CA ALA A 493 1.58 3.53 -6.32
C ALA A 493 0.15 3.54 -6.90
N ASP A 494 -0.03 3.93 -8.17
CA ASP A 494 -1.32 3.92 -8.84
C ASP A 494 -1.75 2.54 -9.34
N LEU A 495 -0.81 1.60 -9.38
CA LEU A 495 -0.97 0.36 -10.12
C LEU A 495 -2.08 -0.53 -9.55
N TYR A 496 -2.19 -0.61 -8.22
CA TYR A 496 -3.27 -1.37 -7.55
C TYR A 496 -4.65 -0.81 -7.90
N LEU A 497 -4.82 0.52 -7.79
CA LEU A 497 -6.07 1.19 -8.14
C LEU A 497 -6.41 1.01 -9.62
N LEU A 498 -5.42 1.18 -10.50
CA LEU A 498 -5.56 0.98 -11.95
C LEU A 498 -5.98 -0.46 -12.28
N ILE A 499 -5.34 -1.45 -11.68
CA ILE A 499 -5.66 -2.87 -11.89
C ILE A 499 -7.14 -3.14 -11.56
N ASN A 500 -7.61 -2.68 -10.40
CA ASN A 500 -8.99 -2.92 -9.97
C ASN A 500 -9.99 -2.20 -10.86
N GLN A 501 -9.74 -0.94 -11.21
CA GLN A 501 -10.63 -0.18 -12.11
C GLN A 501 -10.68 -0.78 -13.52
N ILE A 502 -9.54 -1.27 -14.04
CA ILE A 502 -9.50 -1.95 -15.33
C ILE A 502 -10.24 -3.27 -15.27
N LEU A 503 -10.04 -4.07 -14.22
CA LEU A 503 -10.72 -5.34 -14.00
C LEU A 503 -12.24 -5.16 -13.99
N GLU A 504 -12.73 -4.24 -13.16
CA GLU A 504 -14.15 -3.92 -13.03
C GLU A 504 -14.74 -3.49 -14.37
N LYS A 505 -14.08 -2.53 -15.04
CA LYS A 505 -14.49 -2.03 -16.34
C LYS A 505 -14.56 -3.13 -17.40
N VAL A 506 -13.57 -4.02 -17.45
CA VAL A 506 -13.54 -5.10 -18.45
C VAL A 506 -14.65 -6.11 -18.16
N CYS A 507 -14.83 -6.53 -16.90
CA CYS A 507 -15.94 -7.41 -16.52
C CYS A 507 -17.30 -6.80 -16.92
N ASP A 508 -17.54 -5.53 -16.60
CA ASP A 508 -18.78 -4.84 -16.95
C ASP A 508 -19.00 -4.74 -18.46
N THR A 509 -17.94 -4.42 -19.22
CA THR A 509 -18.01 -4.28 -20.68
C THR A 509 -18.42 -5.59 -21.35
N TYR A 510 -18.00 -6.74 -20.82
CA TYR A 510 -18.30 -8.06 -21.36
C TYR A 510 -19.48 -8.76 -20.66
N GLY A 511 -20.14 -8.10 -19.71
CA GLY A 511 -21.26 -8.67 -18.95
C GLY A 511 -20.88 -9.91 -18.13
N LEU A 512 -19.63 -9.97 -17.66
CA LEU A 512 -19.10 -11.07 -16.85
C LEU A 512 -19.30 -10.78 -15.36
N GLU A 513 -19.42 -11.84 -14.55
CA GLU A 513 -19.33 -11.68 -13.10
C GLU A 513 -17.99 -11.05 -12.70
N GLN A 514 -18.01 -10.24 -11.65
CA GLN A 514 -16.82 -9.59 -11.13
C GLN A 514 -15.82 -10.64 -10.64
N LYS A 515 -14.63 -10.64 -11.26
CA LYS A 515 -13.54 -11.55 -10.92
C LYS A 515 -12.59 -10.90 -9.91
N GLN A 516 -11.76 -11.70 -9.28
CA GLN A 516 -10.71 -11.22 -8.36
C GLN A 516 -9.35 -11.80 -8.74
N PHE A 517 -8.26 -11.09 -8.43
CA PHE A 517 -6.93 -11.65 -8.59
C PHE A 517 -6.52 -12.44 -7.34
N SER A 518 -5.88 -13.59 -7.54
CA SER A 518 -5.11 -14.24 -6.47
C SER A 518 -3.96 -13.33 -5.99
N GLY A 519 -3.49 -13.52 -4.75
CA GLY A 519 -2.37 -12.73 -4.21
C GLY A 519 -1.10 -12.80 -5.06
N GLU A 520 -0.78 -13.98 -5.60
CA GLU A 520 0.36 -14.16 -6.51
C GLU A 520 0.18 -13.41 -7.84
N ALA A 521 -1.02 -13.47 -8.42
CA ALA A 521 -1.33 -12.77 -9.66
C ALA A 521 -1.19 -11.25 -9.48
N LEU A 522 -1.71 -10.74 -8.37
CA LEU A 522 -1.60 -9.33 -8.02
C LEU A 522 -0.14 -8.89 -7.81
N GLN A 523 0.67 -9.68 -7.08
CA GLN A 523 2.09 -9.39 -6.93
C GLN A 523 2.82 -9.38 -8.29
N LYS A 524 2.48 -10.29 -9.20
CA LYS A 524 3.06 -10.35 -10.54
C LYS A 524 2.71 -9.11 -11.37
N LEU A 525 1.47 -8.62 -11.28
CA LEU A 525 1.06 -7.36 -11.90
C LEU A 525 1.82 -6.16 -11.34
N ILE A 526 1.96 -6.10 -10.00
CA ILE A 526 2.59 -4.97 -9.30
C ILE A 526 4.11 -4.89 -9.54
N SER A 527 4.78 -6.05 -9.62
CA SER A 527 6.24 -6.13 -9.77
C SER A 527 6.72 -5.83 -11.20
N TYR A 528 5.87 -6.01 -12.21
CA TYR A 528 6.24 -5.79 -13.60
C TYR A 528 6.39 -4.29 -13.96
N ASN A 529 7.26 -3.99 -14.93
CA ASN A 529 7.62 -2.62 -15.30
C ASN A 529 6.72 -1.98 -16.37
N TRP A 530 5.86 -2.75 -17.03
CA TRP A 530 4.88 -2.24 -17.99
C TRP A 530 5.48 -1.32 -19.08
N PRO A 531 6.39 -1.81 -19.94
CA PRO A 531 6.95 -1.02 -21.03
C PRO A 531 5.90 -0.44 -22.00
N GLY A 532 4.74 -1.09 -22.16
CA GLY A 532 3.59 -0.56 -22.91
C GLY A 532 2.56 0.18 -22.04
N ASN A 533 2.94 0.53 -20.81
CA ASN A 533 2.16 1.34 -19.86
C ASN A 533 0.73 0.78 -19.64
N VAL A 534 -0.26 1.66 -19.54
CA VAL A 534 -1.65 1.30 -19.23
C VAL A 534 -2.26 0.44 -20.34
N ARG A 535 -1.85 0.64 -21.60
CA ARG A 535 -2.33 -0.17 -22.72
C ARG A 535 -1.90 -1.64 -22.62
N GLU A 536 -0.65 -1.89 -22.24
CA GLU A 536 -0.18 -3.26 -22.00
C GLU A 536 -0.89 -3.89 -20.79
N LEU A 537 -1.11 -3.11 -19.73
CA LEU A 537 -1.85 -3.54 -18.55
C LEU A 537 -3.30 -3.94 -18.87
N GLU A 538 -4.04 -3.07 -19.58
CA GLU A 538 -5.40 -3.35 -20.04
C GLU A 538 -5.45 -4.66 -20.84
N ASN A 539 -4.55 -4.81 -21.84
CA ASN A 539 -4.47 -6.01 -22.67
C ASN A 539 -4.06 -7.29 -21.90
N ALA A 540 -3.28 -7.15 -20.83
CA ALA A 540 -2.86 -8.28 -19.99
C ALA A 540 -4.02 -8.76 -19.11
N ILE A 541 -4.77 -7.83 -18.52
CA ILE A 541 -5.94 -8.11 -17.69
C ILE A 541 -7.06 -8.72 -18.55
N GLU A 542 -7.35 -8.13 -19.71
CA GLU A 542 -8.38 -8.64 -20.62
C GLU A 542 -8.11 -10.08 -21.04
N ARG A 543 -6.87 -10.40 -21.46
CA ARG A 543 -6.47 -11.78 -21.77
C ARG A 543 -6.62 -12.72 -20.58
N ALA A 544 -6.24 -12.27 -19.39
CA ALA A 544 -6.31 -13.11 -18.20
C ALA A 544 -7.76 -13.44 -17.85
N ILE A 545 -8.69 -12.49 -18.04
CA ILE A 545 -10.13 -12.73 -17.89
C ILE A 545 -10.62 -13.73 -18.94
N THR A 546 -10.19 -13.62 -20.20
CA THR A 546 -10.56 -14.57 -21.27
C THR A 546 -10.07 -15.99 -20.99
N LEU A 547 -8.88 -16.14 -20.43
CA LEU A 547 -8.28 -17.45 -20.10
C LEU A 547 -8.82 -18.05 -18.81
N CYS A 548 -9.42 -17.24 -17.93
CA CYS A 548 -9.84 -17.65 -16.61
C CYS A 548 -11.32 -18.05 -16.59
N GLU A 549 -11.57 -19.35 -16.52
CA GLU A 549 -12.92 -19.91 -16.40
C GLU A 549 -13.51 -19.70 -14.99
N SER A 550 -12.67 -19.56 -13.96
CA SER A 550 -13.11 -19.35 -12.57
C SER A 550 -13.30 -17.86 -12.21
N ASN A 551 -13.85 -17.57 -11.04
CA ASN A 551 -13.96 -16.20 -10.51
C ASN A 551 -12.64 -15.65 -9.92
N ILE A 552 -11.60 -16.48 -9.81
CA ILE A 552 -10.27 -16.10 -9.32
C ILE A 552 -9.23 -16.21 -10.45
N ILE A 553 -8.61 -15.08 -10.79
CA ILE A 553 -7.54 -14.99 -11.77
C ILE A 553 -6.21 -15.34 -11.08
N TYR A 554 -5.70 -16.53 -11.38
CA TYR A 554 -4.40 -17.02 -10.93
C TYR A 554 -3.21 -16.49 -11.75
N SER A 555 -2.01 -16.62 -11.19
CA SER A 555 -0.75 -16.08 -11.74
C SER A 555 -0.36 -16.68 -13.10
N GLU A 556 -0.87 -17.87 -13.42
CA GLU A 556 -0.71 -18.60 -14.68
C GLU A 556 -1.52 -18.00 -15.85
N HIS A 557 -2.67 -17.37 -15.56
CA HIS A 557 -3.47 -16.66 -16.57
C HIS A 557 -2.80 -15.34 -17.02
N LEU A 558 -1.91 -14.79 -16.19
CA LEU A 558 -1.16 -13.57 -16.50
C LEU A 558 0.07 -13.86 -17.37
N GLN A 559 -0.06 -13.66 -18.67
CA GLN A 559 1.04 -13.81 -19.63
C GLN A 559 1.91 -12.54 -19.75
N ILE A 560 2.46 -12.08 -18.63
CA ILE A 560 3.26 -10.85 -18.53
C ILE A 560 4.76 -11.19 -18.57
N GLY A 561 5.57 -10.39 -19.27
CA GLY A 561 7.03 -10.57 -19.35
C GLY A 561 7.51 -11.69 -20.27
N LYS A 562 6.60 -12.39 -20.95
CA LYS A 562 6.94 -13.29 -22.06
C LYS A 562 6.91 -12.50 -23.37
N GLY A 563 8.01 -11.84 -23.71
CA GLY A 563 8.24 -11.41 -25.09
C GLY A 563 8.13 -12.62 -26.01
N ASN A 564 7.28 -12.53 -27.03
CA ASN A 564 6.93 -13.60 -27.98
C ASN A 564 6.56 -14.96 -27.35
N ILE A 565 5.27 -15.29 -27.44
CA ILE A 565 4.81 -16.68 -27.30
C ILE A 565 5.66 -17.53 -28.28
N PRO A 566 6.31 -18.61 -27.83
CA PRO A 566 6.88 -19.57 -28.74
C PRO A 566 5.74 -20.16 -29.55
N VAL A 567 5.71 -19.86 -30.84
CA VAL A 567 4.58 -20.09 -31.74
C VAL A 567 4.41 -21.58 -32.04
N THR A 568 5.36 -22.43 -31.60
CA THR A 568 5.41 -23.85 -31.94
C THR A 568 5.49 -24.77 -30.72
N MET A 569 4.80 -25.92 -30.79
CA MET A 569 4.86 -27.02 -29.80
C MET A 569 6.30 -27.44 -29.47
N LYS A 570 7.20 -27.36 -30.45
CA LYS A 570 8.62 -27.67 -30.30
C LYS A 570 9.33 -26.76 -29.30
N GLU A 571 8.97 -25.47 -29.28
CA GLU A 571 9.56 -24.50 -28.37
C GLU A 571 8.94 -24.58 -26.97
N MET A 572 7.66 -24.95 -26.85
CA MET A 572 7.02 -25.23 -25.56
C MET A 572 7.68 -26.42 -24.86
N LEU A 573 7.88 -27.52 -25.59
CA LEU A 573 8.59 -28.71 -25.08
C LEU A 573 10.03 -28.37 -24.67
N ALA A 574 10.75 -27.58 -25.47
CA ALA A 574 12.12 -27.17 -25.14
C ALA A 574 12.21 -26.36 -23.84
N LYS A 575 11.22 -25.48 -23.59
CA LYS A 575 11.17 -24.67 -22.36
C LYS A 575 10.84 -25.52 -21.13
N GLU A 576 9.91 -26.46 -21.27
CA GLU A 576 9.55 -27.36 -20.17
C GLU A 576 10.69 -28.33 -19.85
N GLU A 577 11.40 -28.83 -20.87
CA GLU A 577 12.63 -29.61 -20.67
C GLU A 577 13.70 -28.84 -19.90
N ALA A 578 13.93 -27.56 -20.22
CA ALA A 578 14.90 -26.72 -19.51
C ALA A 578 14.51 -26.54 -18.03
N ARG A 579 13.23 -26.32 -17.75
CA ARG A 579 12.69 -26.16 -16.39
C ARG A 579 12.87 -27.42 -15.55
N ILE A 580 12.59 -28.59 -16.13
CA ILE A 580 12.75 -29.89 -15.46
C ILE A 580 14.23 -30.13 -15.11
N LEU A 581 15.15 -29.80 -16.01
CA LEU A 581 16.60 -29.91 -15.78
C LEU A 581 17.08 -29.00 -14.64
N GLU A 582 16.63 -27.74 -14.60
CA GLU A 582 16.96 -26.81 -13.51
C GLU A 582 16.40 -27.28 -12.17
N MET A 583 15.15 -27.76 -12.13
CA MET A 583 14.53 -28.26 -10.89
C MET A 583 15.27 -29.47 -10.32
N ALA A 584 15.69 -30.41 -11.17
CA ALA A 584 16.47 -31.56 -10.74
C ALA A 584 17.83 -31.13 -10.17
N LEU A 585 18.50 -30.17 -10.81
CA LEU A 585 19.78 -29.64 -10.31
C LEU A 585 19.61 -28.89 -8.98
N ILE A 586 18.55 -28.10 -8.80
CA ILE A 586 18.23 -27.42 -7.53
C ILE A 586 17.95 -28.46 -6.44
N LYS A 587 17.11 -29.46 -6.72
CA LYS A 587 16.71 -30.51 -5.77
C LYS A 587 17.92 -31.27 -5.21
N TYR A 588 18.93 -31.51 -6.05
CA TYR A 588 20.16 -32.20 -5.67
C TYR A 588 21.35 -31.25 -5.46
N ASN A 589 21.09 -29.96 -5.21
CA ASN A 589 22.10 -28.97 -4.82
C ASN A 589 23.29 -28.85 -5.80
N GLY A 590 23.04 -29.06 -7.09
CA GLY A 590 24.04 -29.04 -8.16
C GLY A 590 24.73 -30.38 -8.44
N ASP A 591 24.35 -31.47 -7.76
CA ASP A 591 24.85 -32.81 -8.08
C ASP A 591 24.28 -33.31 -9.41
N LYS A 592 25.12 -33.24 -10.44
CA LYS A 592 24.80 -33.63 -11.82
C LYS A 592 24.58 -35.13 -11.95
N GLN A 593 25.20 -35.96 -11.11
CA GLN A 593 25.03 -37.41 -11.20
C GLN A 593 23.67 -37.84 -10.67
N ALA A 594 23.29 -37.33 -9.49
CA ALA A 594 21.96 -37.57 -8.91
C ALA A 594 20.83 -37.01 -9.80
N ALA A 595 21.02 -35.84 -10.41
CA ALA A 595 20.06 -35.27 -11.35
C ALA A 595 19.90 -36.09 -12.65
N MET A 596 20.97 -36.75 -13.13
CA MET A 596 20.89 -37.63 -14.31
C MET A 596 20.14 -38.93 -14.01
N GLU A 597 20.35 -39.51 -12.82
CA GLU A 597 19.69 -40.74 -12.39
C GLU A 597 18.18 -40.53 -12.17
N GLU A 598 17.77 -39.42 -11.53
CA GLU A 598 16.36 -39.06 -11.34
C GLU A 598 15.61 -38.87 -12.66
N LEU A 599 16.26 -38.21 -13.63
CA LEU A 599 15.65 -37.88 -14.91
C LEU A 599 15.75 -39.00 -15.94
N ASP A 600 16.35 -40.14 -15.58
CA ASP A 600 16.64 -41.27 -16.46
C ASP A 600 17.33 -40.83 -17.77
N MET A 601 18.36 -39.98 -17.64
CA MET A 601 19.08 -39.42 -18.79
C MET A 601 20.52 -39.94 -18.85
N SER A 602 20.94 -40.38 -20.03
CA SER A 602 22.35 -40.68 -20.28
C SER A 602 23.22 -39.43 -20.18
N ARG A 603 24.47 -39.61 -19.77
CA ARG A 603 25.43 -38.51 -19.57
C ARG A 603 25.53 -37.59 -20.79
N THR A 604 25.66 -38.15 -21.99
CA THR A 604 25.80 -37.36 -23.22
C THR A 604 24.57 -36.46 -23.46
N VAL A 605 23.37 -37.02 -23.31
CA VAL A 605 22.10 -36.29 -23.52
C VAL A 605 21.92 -35.18 -22.49
N PHE A 606 22.25 -35.44 -21.23
CA PHE A 606 22.13 -34.46 -20.16
C PHE A 606 23.04 -33.24 -20.38
N TYR A 607 24.33 -33.47 -20.67
CA TYR A 607 25.29 -32.39 -20.93
C TYR A 607 24.96 -31.61 -22.22
N ASP A 608 24.50 -32.30 -23.27
CA ASP A 608 24.06 -31.64 -24.51
C ASP A 608 22.85 -30.74 -24.26
N LYS A 609 21.89 -31.17 -23.42
CA LYS A 609 20.72 -30.35 -23.05
C LYS A 609 21.09 -29.17 -22.15
N LEU A 610 22.00 -29.35 -21.18
CA LEU A 610 22.50 -28.22 -20.37
C LEU A 610 23.18 -27.16 -21.24
N LYS A 611 23.99 -27.58 -22.21
CA LYS A 611 24.64 -26.67 -23.16
C LYS A 611 23.63 -25.98 -24.09
N LYS A 612 22.66 -26.74 -24.60
CA LYS A 612 21.60 -26.24 -25.49
C LYS A 612 20.72 -25.19 -24.80
N TYR A 613 20.42 -25.36 -23.51
CA TYR A 613 19.58 -24.45 -22.73
C TYR A 613 20.38 -23.43 -21.90
N ASN A 614 21.72 -23.45 -22.00
CA ASN A 614 22.63 -22.53 -21.33
C ASN A 614 22.48 -22.52 -19.79
N ILE A 615 22.15 -23.68 -19.20
CA ILE A 615 21.99 -23.85 -17.75
C ILE A 615 23.37 -23.98 -17.13
N LYS A 616 23.73 -23.05 -16.24
CA LYS A 616 25.00 -23.04 -15.50
C LYS A 616 24.74 -23.47 -14.06
N TYR A 617 25.26 -24.63 -13.70
CA TYR A 617 25.23 -25.20 -12.36
C TYR A 617 26.57 -25.86 -12.03
#